data_AF-A0A7Y3ABR4-F1
#
_entry.id   AF-A0A7Y3ABR4-F1
#
_cell.length_a   1.000
_cell.length_b   1.000
_cell.length_c   1.000
_cell.angle_alpha   90.00
_cell.angle_beta   90.00
_cell.angle_gamma   90.00
#
_symmetry.space_group_name_H-M   'P 1'
#
loop_
_entity.id
_entity.type
_entity.pdbx_description
1 polymer ?
#
loop_
_entity_poly.entity_id
_entity_poly.type
_entity_poly.pdbx_seq_one_letter_code
_entity_poly.pdbx_strand_id
1 'polypeptide(L)'
;MKILKTKVGIEKQVEEFLNCVSRSGMIFRQGCEYYLMGNLEDFERKIEEITDCEHTGDNLRRSINERLFTKTLIPESRGDVMELLENMDSLLDRFKGALWRFRIEYPVICEDFHDDFRQLINSVIEANEATVSSCRAF
;
A
#
# COMPACT_ATOMS: atom_id res chain seq x y z
N MET A 1 -27.51 11.85 -22.77
CA MET A 1 -26.51 10.75 -22.70
C MET A 1 -25.19 11.22 -22.08
N LYS A 2 -25.18 11.62 -20.80
CA LYS A 2 -23.97 12.09 -20.07
C LYS A 2 -23.75 11.38 -18.72
N ILE A 3 -24.62 10.43 -18.37
CA ILE A 3 -24.66 9.77 -17.06
C ILE A 3 -23.71 8.56 -17.01
N LEU A 4 -23.40 7.94 -18.16
CA LEU A 4 -22.58 6.72 -18.23
C LEU A 4 -21.05 6.96 -18.22
N LYS A 5 -20.56 8.15 -18.62
CA LYS A 5 -19.11 8.42 -18.68
C LYS A 5 -18.45 8.63 -17.31
N THR A 6 -19.23 8.94 -16.28
CA THR A 6 -18.71 9.32 -14.96
C THR A 6 -18.57 8.16 -13.97
N LYS A 7 -19.25 7.02 -14.18
CA LYS A 7 -19.06 5.82 -13.35
C LYS A 7 -17.68 5.18 -13.55
N VAL A 8 -17.20 5.16 -14.80
CA VAL A 8 -15.90 4.58 -15.21
C VAL A 8 -14.69 5.25 -14.53
N GLY A 9 -14.85 6.44 -13.96
CA GLY A 9 -13.74 7.20 -13.38
C GLY A 9 -13.34 6.77 -11.96
N ILE A 10 -14.32 6.56 -11.06
CA ILE A 10 -14.02 6.32 -9.65
C ILE A 10 -13.62 4.87 -9.38
N GLU A 11 -14.30 3.91 -10.02
CA GLU A 11 -13.95 2.48 -9.94
C GLU A 11 -12.50 2.26 -10.38
N LYS A 12 -12.07 2.93 -11.47
CA LYS A 12 -10.68 2.87 -11.93
C LYS A 12 -9.70 3.46 -10.90
N GLN A 13 -10.05 4.57 -10.26
CA GLN A 13 -9.19 5.17 -9.24
C GLN A 13 -9.08 4.27 -7.99
N VAL A 14 -10.18 3.65 -7.58
CA VAL A 14 -10.18 2.67 -6.48
C VAL A 14 -9.32 1.46 -6.85
N GLU A 15 -9.46 0.93 -8.06
CA GLU A 15 -8.62 -0.16 -8.56
C GLU A 15 -7.13 0.22 -8.59
N GLU A 16 -6.79 1.41 -9.10
CA GLU A 16 -5.42 1.93 -9.10
C GLU A 16 -4.87 2.09 -7.67
N PHE A 17 -5.70 2.55 -6.74
CA PHE A 17 -5.34 2.67 -5.32
C PHE A 17 -5.06 1.31 -4.68
N LEU A 18 -5.92 0.32 -4.90
CA LEU A 18 -5.72 -1.04 -4.39
C LEU A 18 -4.48 -1.71 -5.01
N ASN A 19 -4.16 -1.39 -6.27
CA ASN A 19 -2.89 -1.79 -6.89
C ASN A 19 -1.68 -1.14 -6.22
N CYS A 20 -1.76 0.11 -5.78
CA CYS A 20 -0.70 0.73 -4.97
C CYS A 20 -0.49 -0.01 -3.63
N VAL A 21 -1.57 -0.41 -2.94
CA VAL A 21 -1.47 -1.16 -1.66
C VAL A 21 -0.84 -2.53 -1.87
N SER A 22 -1.19 -3.25 -2.93
CA SER A 22 -0.55 -4.53 -3.25
C SER A 22 0.93 -4.33 -3.64
N ARG A 23 1.21 -3.33 -4.48
CA ARG A 23 2.57 -3.02 -4.92
C ARG A 23 3.48 -2.62 -3.77
N SER A 24 3.00 -1.85 -2.79
CA SER A 24 3.81 -1.45 -1.63
C SER A 24 4.28 -2.65 -0.81
N GLY A 25 3.44 -3.68 -0.66
CA GLY A 25 3.84 -4.96 -0.06
C GLY A 25 4.98 -5.64 -0.84
N MET A 26 4.90 -5.69 -2.17
CA MET A 26 5.97 -6.25 -2.99
C MET A 26 7.29 -5.47 -2.88
N ILE A 27 7.21 -4.13 -2.91
CA ILE A 27 8.39 -3.25 -2.74
C ILE A 27 8.99 -3.45 -1.36
N PHE A 28 8.17 -3.52 -0.31
CA PHE A 28 8.60 -3.78 1.07
C PHE A 28 9.39 -5.08 1.17
N ARG A 29 8.85 -6.19 0.65
CA ARG A 29 9.53 -7.48 0.68
C ARG A 29 10.88 -7.43 -0.03
N GLN A 30 10.95 -6.81 -1.20
CA GLN A 30 12.20 -6.65 -1.94
C GLN A 30 13.21 -5.79 -1.17
N GLY A 31 12.76 -4.68 -0.57
CA GLY A 31 13.59 -3.82 0.27
C GLY A 31 14.18 -4.59 1.44
N CYS A 32 13.36 -5.35 2.18
CA CYS A 32 13.85 -6.18 3.27
C CYS A 32 14.86 -7.24 2.80
N GLU A 33 14.65 -7.89 1.65
CA GLU A 33 15.61 -8.87 1.14
C GLU A 33 16.96 -8.22 0.80
N TYR A 34 16.96 -7.08 0.11
CA TYR A 34 18.20 -6.35 -0.18
C TYR A 34 18.92 -5.92 1.09
N TYR A 35 18.18 -5.50 2.11
CA TYR A 35 18.73 -5.16 3.41
C TYR A 35 19.41 -6.37 4.08
N LEU A 36 18.76 -7.54 4.10
CA LEU A 36 19.33 -8.77 4.66
C LEU A 36 20.58 -9.23 3.90
N MET A 37 20.62 -9.05 2.58
CA MET A 37 21.78 -9.35 1.74
C MET A 37 22.93 -8.34 1.89
N GLY A 38 22.75 -7.26 2.66
CA GLY A 38 23.71 -6.16 2.77
C GLY A 38 23.82 -5.29 1.51
N ASN A 39 22.89 -5.44 0.56
CA ASN A 39 22.84 -4.65 -0.67
C ASN A 39 22.10 -3.33 -0.40
N LEU A 40 22.78 -2.40 0.27
CA LEU A 40 22.19 -1.14 0.69
C LEU A 40 21.80 -0.22 -0.48
N GLU A 41 22.50 -0.30 -1.61
CA GLU A 41 22.18 0.53 -2.79
C GLU A 41 20.79 0.17 -3.36
N ASP A 42 20.51 -1.12 -3.55
CA ASP A 42 19.19 -1.57 -3.98
C ASP A 42 18.11 -1.33 -2.92
N PHE A 43 18.48 -1.41 -1.64
CA PHE A 43 17.58 -1.05 -0.55
C PHE A 43 17.16 0.43 -0.59
N GLU A 44 18.10 1.37 -0.80
CA GLU A 44 17.76 2.80 -0.96
C GLU A 44 16.80 3.01 -2.15
N ARG A 45 17.05 2.33 -3.29
CA ARG A 45 16.14 2.38 -4.45
C ARG A 45 14.73 1.96 -4.09
N LYS A 46 14.57 0.96 -3.21
CA LYS A 46 13.24 0.51 -2.74
C LYS A 46 12.58 1.50 -1.79
N ILE A 47 13.34 2.27 -1.02
CA ILE A 47 12.81 3.38 -0.22
C ILE A 47 12.26 4.49 -1.11
N GLU A 48 12.97 4.86 -2.17
CA GLU A 48 12.48 5.82 -3.15
C GLU A 48 11.20 5.31 -3.82
N GLU A 49 11.22 4.05 -4.30
CA GLU A 49 10.07 3.44 -4.97
C GLU A 49 8.83 3.36 -4.06
N ILE A 50 8.99 2.99 -2.79
CA ILE A 50 7.85 2.91 -1.86
C ILE A 50 7.32 4.28 -1.49
N THR A 51 8.19 5.31 -1.44
CA THR A 51 7.79 6.69 -1.19
C THR A 51 6.93 7.22 -2.35
N ASP A 52 7.34 6.97 -3.59
CA ASP A 52 6.53 7.34 -4.77
C ASP A 52 5.21 6.56 -4.83
N CYS A 53 5.23 5.28 -4.45
CA CYS A 53 4.04 4.45 -4.39
C CYS A 53 3.02 4.96 -3.35
N GLU A 54 3.50 5.37 -2.17
CA GLU A 54 2.65 5.94 -1.12
C GLU A 54 2.11 7.32 -1.52
N HIS A 55 2.93 8.22 -2.04
CA HIS A 55 2.45 9.50 -2.56
C HIS A 55 1.37 9.31 -3.64
N THR A 56 1.52 8.32 -4.50
CA THR A 56 0.50 7.98 -5.51
C THR A 56 -0.79 7.49 -4.85
N GLY A 57 -0.66 6.60 -3.86
CA GLY A 57 -1.78 6.07 -3.08
C GLY A 57 -2.59 7.16 -2.36
N ASP A 58 -1.91 8.03 -1.62
CA ASP A 58 -2.52 9.13 -0.88
C ASP A 58 -3.24 10.12 -1.83
N ASN A 59 -2.63 10.44 -2.98
CA ASN A 59 -3.27 11.28 -4.00
C ASN A 59 -4.55 10.62 -4.58
N LEU A 60 -4.53 9.31 -4.83
CA LEU A 60 -5.71 8.57 -5.29
C LEU A 60 -6.79 8.55 -4.22
N ARG A 61 -6.44 8.24 -2.96
CA ARG A 61 -7.36 8.28 -1.80
C ARG A 61 -8.05 9.64 -1.70
N ARG A 62 -7.30 10.74 -1.70
CA ARG A 62 -7.85 12.11 -1.65
C ARG A 62 -8.80 12.37 -2.81
N SER A 63 -8.43 11.99 -4.03
CA SER A 63 -9.28 12.17 -5.21
C SER A 63 -10.58 11.34 -5.15
N ILE A 64 -10.51 10.10 -4.64
CA ILE A 64 -11.67 9.24 -4.43
C ILE A 64 -12.60 9.88 -3.39
N ASN A 65 -12.05 10.31 -2.25
CA ASN A 65 -12.79 10.98 -1.18
C ASN A 65 -13.53 12.21 -1.71
N GLU A 66 -12.85 13.13 -2.40
CA GLU A 66 -13.47 14.33 -3.00
C GLU A 66 -14.63 13.99 -3.93
N ARG A 67 -14.48 12.95 -4.76
CA ARG A 67 -15.52 12.50 -5.70
C ARG A 67 -16.70 11.85 -4.99
N LEU A 68 -16.45 11.06 -3.94
CA LEU A 68 -17.49 10.47 -3.11
C LEU A 68 -18.30 11.55 -2.40
N PHE A 69 -17.67 12.65 -1.94
CA PHE A 69 -18.38 13.78 -1.32
C PHE A 69 -19.21 14.57 -2.32
N THR A 70 -18.66 14.85 -3.51
CA THR A 70 -19.29 15.71 -4.52
C THR A 70 -20.43 15.02 -5.26
N LYS A 71 -20.39 13.69 -5.38
CA LYS A 71 -21.41 12.91 -6.11
C LYS A 71 -22.19 12.03 -5.13
N THR A 72 -23.46 12.37 -4.93
CA THR A 72 -24.46 11.75 -4.05
C THR A 72 -24.81 10.30 -4.42
N LEU A 73 -23.85 9.45 -4.76
CA LEU A 73 -24.09 8.11 -5.31
C LEU A 73 -24.25 7.02 -4.23
N ILE A 74 -23.75 7.23 -3.00
CA ILE A 74 -23.87 6.27 -1.89
C ILE A 74 -24.01 7.02 -0.55
N PRO A 75 -25.19 7.58 -0.22
CA PRO A 75 -25.36 8.38 1.00
C PRO A 75 -25.17 7.56 2.28
N GLU A 76 -25.51 6.27 2.25
CA GLU A 76 -25.68 5.45 3.45
C GLU A 76 -24.38 4.72 3.86
N SER A 77 -23.54 4.34 2.89
CA SER A 77 -22.26 3.63 3.13
C SER A 77 -21.01 4.48 2.88
N ARG A 78 -21.16 5.82 2.76
CA ARG A 78 -20.01 6.72 2.51
C ARG A 78 -18.97 6.61 3.62
N GLY A 79 -19.40 6.54 4.88
CA GLY A 79 -18.51 6.40 6.03
C GLY A 79 -17.67 5.13 5.95
N ASP A 80 -18.30 4.00 5.69
CA ASP A 80 -17.64 2.69 5.61
C ASP A 80 -16.61 2.64 4.49
N VAL A 81 -16.95 3.16 3.30
CA VAL A 81 -16.01 3.21 2.16
C VAL A 81 -14.82 4.11 2.46
N MET A 82 -15.05 5.26 3.11
CA MET A 82 -13.96 6.14 3.51
C MET A 82 -13.06 5.49 4.53
N GLU A 83 -13.62 4.90 5.59
CA GLU A 83 -12.86 4.20 6.62
C GLU A 83 -12.04 3.06 6.02
N LEU A 84 -12.61 2.31 5.07
CA LEU A 84 -11.90 1.27 4.33
C LEU A 84 -10.70 1.85 3.56
N LEU A 85 -10.88 2.96 2.84
CA LEU A 85 -9.80 3.61 2.10
C LEU A 85 -8.70 4.15 3.03
N GLU A 86 -9.05 4.78 4.15
CA GLU A 86 -8.08 5.25 5.15
C GLU A 86 -7.29 4.09 5.77
N ASN A 87 -7.98 2.99 6.10
CA ASN A 87 -7.33 1.80 6.65
C ASN A 87 -6.34 1.19 5.65
N MET A 88 -6.71 1.12 4.38
CA MET A 88 -5.83 0.63 3.31
C MET A 88 -4.63 1.55 3.06
N ASP A 89 -4.82 2.86 3.13
CA ASP A 89 -3.73 3.85 3.01
C ASP A 89 -2.75 3.73 4.17
N SER A 90 -3.25 3.47 5.39
CA SER A 90 -2.40 3.23 6.55
C SER A 90 -1.47 2.02 6.38
N LEU A 91 -1.82 1.04 5.52
CA LEU A 91 -0.94 -0.09 5.21
C LEU A 91 0.25 0.35 4.36
N LEU A 92 0.04 1.22 3.36
CA LEU A 92 1.12 1.84 2.58
C LEU A 92 2.09 2.58 3.50
N ASP A 93 1.56 3.42 4.38
CA ASP A 93 2.36 4.19 5.34
C ASP A 93 3.17 3.30 6.28
N ARG A 94 2.60 2.17 6.73
CA ARG A 94 3.30 1.20 7.59
C ARG A 94 4.49 0.57 6.87
N PHE A 95 4.32 0.16 5.61
CA PHE A 95 5.42 -0.41 4.84
C PHE A 95 6.53 0.61 4.59
N LYS A 96 6.18 1.82 4.14
CA LYS A 96 7.12 2.94 3.96
C LYS A 96 7.86 3.21 5.28
N GLY A 97 7.13 3.38 6.37
CA GLY A 97 7.70 3.66 7.70
C GLY A 97 8.56 2.54 8.26
N ALA A 98 8.35 1.29 7.86
CA ALA A 98 9.20 0.17 8.25
C ALA A 98 10.55 0.21 7.52
N LEU A 99 10.58 0.42 6.19
CA LEU A 99 11.84 0.55 5.45
C LEU A 99 12.65 1.78 5.92
N TRP A 100 11.97 2.92 6.16
CA TRP A 100 12.64 4.10 6.70
C TRP A 100 13.26 3.84 8.07
N ARG A 101 12.62 3.04 8.93
CA ARG A 101 13.22 2.66 10.22
C ARG A 101 14.49 1.83 10.05
N PHE A 102 14.49 0.86 9.14
CA PHE A 102 15.71 0.10 8.82
C PHE A 102 16.83 1.04 8.36
N ARG A 103 16.48 2.01 7.52
CA ARG A 103 17.41 3.00 7.00
C ARG A 103 17.97 3.96 8.04
N ILE A 104 17.17 4.36 9.01
CA ILE A 104 17.57 5.32 10.04
C ILE A 104 18.36 4.61 11.15
N GLU A 105 17.89 3.45 11.57
CA GLU A 105 18.43 2.73 12.73
C GLU A 105 19.58 1.78 12.37
N TYR A 106 19.70 1.39 11.09
CA TYR A 106 20.68 0.41 10.61
C TYR A 106 20.76 -0.84 11.51
N PRO A 107 19.64 -1.53 11.78
CA PRO A 107 19.64 -2.69 12.66
C PRO A 107 20.53 -3.80 12.10
N VAL A 108 21.38 -4.37 12.95
CA VAL A 108 22.14 -5.58 12.63
C VAL A 108 21.26 -6.79 12.90
N ILE A 109 20.89 -7.51 11.85
CA ILE A 109 20.09 -8.75 11.93
C ILE A 109 21.06 -9.92 11.81
N CYS A 110 21.15 -10.74 12.86
CA CYS A 110 22.00 -11.93 12.86
C CYS A 110 21.57 -12.91 11.76
N GLU A 111 22.54 -13.47 11.02
CA GLU A 111 22.32 -14.38 9.89
C GLU A 111 21.47 -15.60 10.26
N ASP A 112 21.60 -16.10 11.49
CA ASP A 112 20.81 -17.22 12.01
C ASP A 112 19.30 -16.94 11.99
N PHE A 113 18.88 -15.67 12.00
CA PHE A 113 17.47 -15.27 11.96
C PHE A 113 16.99 -14.83 10.58
N HIS A 114 17.84 -14.84 9.54
CA HIS A 114 17.44 -14.32 8.21
C HIS A 114 16.27 -15.11 7.61
N ASP A 115 16.27 -16.44 7.74
CA ASP A 115 15.20 -17.28 7.20
C ASP A 115 13.88 -17.11 7.97
N ASP A 116 13.93 -16.96 9.29
CA ASP A 116 12.77 -16.62 10.10
C ASP A 116 12.23 -15.23 9.73
N PHE A 117 13.12 -14.27 9.48
CA PHE A 117 12.76 -12.93 9.05
C PHE A 117 12.06 -12.94 7.69
N ARG A 118 12.57 -13.72 6.72
CA ARG A 118 11.91 -13.93 5.41
C ARG A 118 10.53 -14.55 5.55
N GLN A 119 10.37 -15.55 6.41
CA GLN A 119 9.06 -16.16 6.67
C GLN A 119 8.07 -15.16 7.28
N LEU A 120 8.52 -14.34 8.22
CA LEU A 120 7.70 -13.26 8.79
C LEU A 120 7.27 -12.27 7.71
N ILE A 121 8.20 -11.80 6.87
CA ILE A 121 7.89 -10.88 5.77
C ILE A 121 6.86 -11.49 4.83
N ASN A 122 7.04 -12.75 4.41
CA ASN A 122 6.08 -13.42 3.54
C ASN A 122 4.68 -13.48 4.15
N SER A 123 4.58 -13.80 5.45
CA SER A 123 3.30 -13.81 6.17
C SER A 123 2.63 -12.43 6.18
N VAL A 124 3.42 -11.36 6.33
CA VAL A 124 2.92 -9.97 6.26
C VAL A 124 2.40 -9.65 4.84
N ILE A 125 3.11 -10.08 3.79
CA ILE A 125 2.67 -9.84 2.41
C ILE A 125 1.39 -10.61 2.10
N GLU A 126 1.30 -11.87 2.51
CA GLU A 126 0.10 -12.68 2.31
C GLU A 126 -1.12 -12.07 3.01
N ALA A 127 -0.95 -11.56 4.24
CA ALA A 127 -2.00 -10.85 4.95
C ALA A 127 -2.44 -9.57 4.22
N ASN A 128 -1.50 -8.80 3.67
CA ASN A 128 -1.79 -7.61 2.86
C ASN A 128 -2.59 -7.97 1.60
N GLU A 129 -2.16 -8.99 0.86
CA GLU A 129 -2.83 -9.44 -0.36
C GLU A 129 -4.23 -10.00 -0.10
N ALA A 130 -4.41 -10.74 1.00
CA ALA A 130 -5.72 -11.19 1.44
C ALA A 130 -6.65 -10.01 1.77
N THR A 131 -6.12 -8.95 2.39
CA THR A 131 -6.86 -7.72 2.70
C THR A 131 -7.25 -6.98 1.42
N VAL A 132 -6.32 -6.80 0.47
CA VAL A 132 -6.60 -6.19 -0.83
C VAL A 132 -7.66 -6.98 -1.59
N SER A 133 -7.55 -8.31 -1.62
CA SER A 133 -8.51 -9.19 -2.29
C SER A 133 -9.90 -9.11 -1.66
N SER A 134 -9.97 -9.04 -0.33
CA SER A 134 -11.23 -8.87 0.39
C SER A 134 -11.86 -7.52 0.09
N CYS A 135 -11.07 -6.44 0.06
CA CYS A 135 -11.53 -5.10 -0.30
C CYS A 135 -12.05 -5.01 -1.74
N ARG A 136 -11.46 -5.76 -2.67
CA ARG A 136 -11.94 -5.84 -4.07
C ARG A 136 -13.27 -6.58 -4.21
N ALA A 137 -13.58 -7.47 -3.28
CA ALA A 137 -14.78 -8.30 -3.30
C ALA A 137 -15.97 -7.67 -2.55
N PHE A 138 -15.72 -6.69 -1.70
CA PHE A 138 -16.72 -5.89 -0.98
C PHE A 138 -17.45 -4.92 -1.93
#